data_AF-A0A2S6MFW3-F1
#
_entry.id   AF-A0A2S6MFW3-F1
#
_cell.length_a   1.000
_cell.length_b   1.000
_cell.length_c   1.000
_cell.angle_alpha   90.00
_cell.angle_beta   90.00
_cell.angle_gamma   90.00
#
_symmetry.space_group_name_H-M   'P 1'
#
loop_
_entity.id
_entity.type
_entity.pdbx_description
1 polymer ?
#
loop_
_entity_poly.entity_id
_entity_poly.type
_entity_poly.pdbx_seq_one_letter_code
_entity_poly.pdbx_strand_id
1 'polypeptide(L)' 'MLHHFIETKEALKRLRTDQDGVVSFEYIIVAVCIVGAVGAVFGGGAGGQIGAALTTGITAITTAFATAIAG' A
#
# COMPACT_ATOMS: atom_id res chain seq x y z
N MET A 1 -19.26 -21.95 -32.95
CA MET A 1 -18.98 -22.23 -31.52
C MET A 1 -17.63 -22.92 -31.31
N LEU A 2 -17.34 -24.05 -31.96
CA LEU A 2 -16.06 -24.77 -31.76
C LEU A 2 -14.83 -23.92 -32.13
N HIS A 3 -14.93 -23.13 -33.20
CA HIS A 3 -13.88 -22.20 -33.62
C HIS A 3 -13.53 -21.19 -32.52
N HIS A 4 -14.52 -20.46 -31.99
CA HIS A 4 -14.30 -19.51 -30.89
C HIS A 4 -13.78 -20.17 -29.61
N PHE A 5 -14.21 -21.40 -29.32
CA PHE A 5 -13.69 -22.15 -28.19
C PHE A 5 -12.19 -22.46 -28.34
N ILE A 6 -11.76 -22.78 -29.56
CA ILE A 6 -10.35 -23.02 -29.88
C ILE A 6 -9.55 -21.71 -29.80
N GLU A 7 -10.04 -20.62 -30.40
CA GLU A 7 -9.39 -19.30 -30.35
C GLU A 7 -9.19 -18.81 -28.90
N THR A 8 -10.24 -18.92 -28.07
CA THR A 8 -10.18 -18.50 -26.67
C THR A 8 -9.20 -19.35 -25.86
N LYS A 9 -9.15 -20.66 -26.12
CA LYS A 9 -8.22 -21.59 -25.45
C LYS A 9 -6.77 -21.34 -25.87
N GLU A 10 -6.52 -20.97 -27.14
CA GLU A 10 -5.20 -20.60 -27.64
C GLU A 10 -4.72 -19.28 -27.04
N ALA A 11 -5.60 -18.27 -26.95
CA ALA A 11 -5.30 -17.00 -26.30
C ALA A 11 -4.92 -17.17 -24.82
N LEU A 12 -5.66 -18.00 -24.08
CA LEU A 12 -5.36 -18.33 -22.69
C LEU A 12 -4.03 -19.08 -22.51
N LYS A 13 -3.70 -19.99 -23.44
CA LYS A 13 -2.39 -20.68 -23.41
C LYS A 13 -1.25 -19.72 -23.71
N ARG A 14 -1.43 -18.78 -24.65
CA ARG A 14 -0.46 -17.72 -24.94
C ARG A 14 -0.26 -16.82 -23.73
N LEU A 15 -1.33 -16.31 -23.11
CA LEU A 15 -1.28 -15.54 -21.86
C LEU A 15 -0.53 -16.25 -20.71
N ARG A 16 -0.64 -17.58 -20.62
CA ARG A 16 0.10 -18.37 -19.63
C ARG A 16 1.59 -18.53 -19.96
N THR A 17 1.94 -18.52 -21.24
CA THR A 17 3.32 -18.70 -21.71
C THR A 17 4.04 -17.36 -21.84
N ASP A 18 3.27 -16.27 -21.92
CA ASP A 18 3.74 -14.90 -21.97
C ASP A 18 4.23 -14.48 -20.58
N GLN A 19 5.52 -14.70 -20.33
CA GLN A 19 6.16 -14.31 -19.07
C GLN A 19 6.03 -12.80 -18.81
N ASP A 20 5.89 -11.98 -19.85
CA ASP A 20 5.68 -10.53 -19.72
C ASP A 20 4.35 -10.19 -19.00
N GLY A 21 3.31 -11.01 -19.18
CA GLY A 21 2.02 -10.85 -18.51
C GLY A 21 2.04 -11.33 -17.05
N VAL A 22 2.73 -12.44 -16.75
CA VAL A 22 2.86 -12.99 -15.38
C VAL A 22 3.66 -12.03 -14.50
N VAL A 23 4.72 -11.44 -15.07
CA VAL A 23 5.52 -10.41 -14.44
C VAL A 23 4.69 -9.14 -14.22
N SER A 24 3.83 -8.76 -15.18
CA SER A 24 2.94 -7.58 -15.04
C SER A 24 1.91 -7.71 -13.92
N PHE A 25 1.28 -8.88 -13.75
CA PHE A 25 0.34 -9.09 -12.65
C PHE A 25 1.01 -9.08 -11.28
N GLU A 26 2.20 -9.67 -11.17
CA GLU A 26 2.97 -9.65 -9.93
C GLU A 26 3.40 -8.23 -9.56
N TYR A 27 3.91 -7.44 -10.51
CA TYR A 27 4.25 -6.05 -10.26
C TYR A 27 3.05 -5.20 -9.85
N ILE A 28 1.87 -5.43 -10.43
CA ILE A 28 0.64 -4.72 -10.03
C ILE A 28 0.25 -5.06 -8.59
N ILE A 29 0.31 -6.34 -8.20
CA ILE A 29 0.00 -6.76 -6.84
C ILE A 29 0.99 -6.15 -5.84
N VAL A 30 2.29 -6.20 -6.14
CA VAL A 30 3.34 -5.59 -5.31
C VAL A 30 3.12 -4.08 -5.18
N ALA A 31 2.78 -3.39 -6.27
CA ALA A 31 2.50 -1.95 -6.23
C ALA A 31 1.31 -1.62 -5.32
N VAL A 32 0.22 -2.39 -5.39
CA VAL A 32 -0.94 -2.22 -4.50
C VAL A 32 -0.56 -2.48 -3.04
N CYS A 33 0.25 -3.50 -2.76
CA CYS A 33 0.74 -3.78 -1.41
C CYS A 33 1.59 -2.61 -0.86
N ILE A 34 2.46 -2.03 -1.68
CA ILE A 34 3.29 -0.87 -1.27
C ILE A 34 2.40 0.34 -0.99
N VAL A 35 1.47 0.67 -1.90
CA VAL A 35 0.54 1.79 -1.70
C VAL A 35 -0.32 1.59 -0.46
N GLY A 36 -0.78 0.36 -0.19
CA GLY A 36 -1.50 0.01 1.03
C GLY A 36 -0.67 0.19 2.30
N ALA A 37 0.59 -0.27 2.29
CA ALA A 37 1.50 -0.11 3.43
C ALA A 37 1.84 1.37 3.70
N VAL A 38 2.16 2.13 2.66
CA VAL A 38 2.42 3.57 2.75
C VAL A 38 1.14 4.29 3.22
N GLY A 39 -0.02 3.94 2.67
CA GLY A 39 -1.31 4.49 3.09
C GLY A 39 -1.63 4.19 4.56
N ALA A 40 -1.30 3.02 5.08
CA ALA A 40 -1.51 2.67 6.49
C ALA A 40 -0.55 3.39 7.45
N VAL A 41 0.68 3.65 7.01
CA VAL A 41 1.71 4.32 7.81
C VAL A 41 1.48 5.83 7.84
N PHE A 42 1.19 6.43 6.68
CA PHE A 42 1.03 7.87 6.52
C PHE A 42 -0.42 8.35 6.68
N GLY A 43 -1.41 7.48 6.44
CA GLY A 43 -2.84 7.81 6.57
C GLY A 43 -3.33 8.82 5.52
N GLY A 44 -4.65 8.96 5.40
CA GLY A 44 -5.25 10.11 4.74
C GLY A 44 -5.16 11.33 5.66
N GLY A 45 -4.16 12.20 5.43
CA GLY A 45 -3.92 13.39 6.27
C GLY A 45 -3.14 13.08 7.56
N ALA A 46 -3.31 13.88 8.62
CA ALA A 46 -2.52 13.79 9.86
C ALA A 46 -2.84 12.56 10.74
N GLY A 47 -3.72 11.65 10.30
CA GLY A 47 -4.20 10.50 11.07
C GLY A 47 -3.37 9.21 10.94
N GLY A 48 -2.29 9.19 10.14
CA GLY A 48 -1.41 8.03 10.05
C GLY A 48 -0.67 7.72 11.34
N GLN A 49 -0.15 6.49 11.46
CA GLN A 49 0.63 6.06 12.64
C GLN A 49 1.81 7.00 12.93
N ILE A 50 2.45 7.54 11.89
CA ILE A 50 3.52 8.54 12.04
C ILE A 50 2.98 9.85 12.64
N GLY A 51 1.85 10.35 12.13
CA GLY A 51 1.21 11.57 12.65
C GLY A 51 0.79 11.44 14.12
N ALA A 52 0.24 10.28 14.49
CA ALA A 52 -0.11 9.97 15.86
C ALA A 52 1.12 9.92 16.79
N ALA A 53 2.20 9.28 16.34
CA ALA A 53 3.46 9.21 17.09
C ALA A 53 4.09 10.59 17.31
N LEU A 54 4.15 11.43 16.26
CA LEU A 54 4.64 12.81 16.39
C LEU A 54 3.77 13.64 17.35
N THR A 55 2.45 13.57 17.20
CA THR A 55 1.52 14.32 18.06
C THR A 55 1.68 13.93 19.52
N THR A 56 1.81 12.62 19.78
CA THR A 56 2.03 12.08 21.12
C THR A 56 3.36 12.57 21.69
N GLY A 57 4.44 12.49 20.91
CA GLY A 57 5.77 12.93 21.33
C GLY A 57 5.82 14.43 21.65
N ILE A 58 5.25 15.26 20.77
CA ILE A 58 5.18 16.71 20.97
C ILE A 58 4.36 17.02 22.23
N THR A 59 3.21 16.36 22.41
CA THR A 59 2.36 16.55 23.60
C THR A 59 3.10 16.18 24.88
N ALA A 60 3.88 15.11 24.88
CA ALA A 60 4.69 14.70 26.02
C ALA A 60 5.74 15.77 26.37
N ILE A 61 6.42 16.31 25.35
CA ILE A 61 7.41 17.39 25.53
C ILE A 61 6.75 18.65 26.09
N THR A 62 5.63 19.10 25.50
CA THR A 62 4.93 20.30 25.96
C THR A 62 4.40 20.15 27.38
N THR A 63 3.95 18.95 27.75
CA THR A 63 3.49 18.65 29.11
C THR A 63 4.64 18.69 30.10
N ALA A 64 5.76 18.04 29.78
CA ALA A 64 6.96 18.08 30.63
C ALA A 64 7.46 19.52 30.83
N PHE A 65 7.46 20.32 29.77
CA PHE A 65 7.83 21.73 29.84
C PHE A 65 6.85 22.52 30.72
N ALA A 66 5.54 22.38 30.52
CA ALA A 66 4.53 23.06 31.34
C ALA A 66 4.69 22.72 32.83
N THR A 67 4.89 21.45 33.17
CA THR A 67 5.15 21.01 34.55
C THR A 67 6.43 21.65 35.11
N ALA A 68 7.50 21.73 34.33
CA ALA A 68 8.77 22.29 34.78
C ALA A 68 8.67 23.80 35.10
N ILE A 69 7.79 24.54 34.42
CA ILE A 69 7.60 25.98 34.63
C ILE A 69 6.55 26.25 35.72
N ALA A 70 5.62 25.32 35.95
CA ALA A 70 4.54 25.49 36.91
C ALA A 70 5.02 25.49 38.38
N GLY A 71 6.17 24.86 38.68
CA GLY A 71 6.75 24.80 40.03
C GLY A 71 6.06 23.80 40.94
#